data_AF-A0A7W0T7C8-F1
#
_entry.id   AF-A0A7W0T7C8-F1
#
_cell.length_a   1.000
_cell.length_b   1.000
_cell.length_c   1.000
_cell.angle_alpha   90.00
_cell.angle_beta   90.00
_cell.angle_gamma   90.00
#
_symmetry.space_group_name_H-M   'P 1'
#
loop_
_entity.id
_entity.type
_entity.pdbx_description
1 polymer ?
#
loop_
_entity_poly.entity_id
_entity_poly.type
_entity_poly.pdbx_seq_one_letter_code
_entity_poly.pdbx_strand_id
1 'polypeptide(L)'
;MNLDGVWTVERVSGALPPMAGVRKRIDGSSGVTVAGPLRMWFDVRGNELRYRAPFVGLVDFLEAGDGEWLGRATCFGREFGRFRMRRVLAT
;
A
#
# COMPACT_ATOMS: atom_id res chain seq x y z
N MET A 1 16.19 1.90 0.16
CA MET A 1 15.21 2.91 0.65
C MET A 1 14.42 2.30 1.79
N ASN A 2 14.14 3.06 2.84
CA ASN A 2 13.30 2.60 3.94
C ASN A 2 11.81 2.81 3.60
N LEU A 3 10.97 1.81 3.84
CA LEU A 3 9.51 1.87 3.67
C LEU A 3 8.81 2.65 4.80
N ASP A 4 9.49 2.89 5.93
CA ASP A 4 8.91 3.62 7.05
C ASP A 4 8.46 5.03 6.69
N GLY A 5 7.31 5.41 7.26
CA GLY A 5 6.73 6.74 7.12
C GLY A 5 5.31 6.72 6.58
N VAL A 6 4.89 7.88 6.08
CA VAL A 6 3.54 8.10 5.54
C VAL A 6 3.63 8.29 4.03
N TRP A 7 2.74 7.61 3.32
CA TRP A 7 2.71 7.56 1.86
C TRP A 7 1.33 7.91 1.35
N THR A 8 1.22 8.78 0.35
CA THR A 8 0.02 8.86 -0.48
C THR A 8 0.00 7.69 -1.44
N VAL A 9 -1.19 7.18 -1.74
CA VAL A 9 -1.37 6.08 -2.68
C VAL A 9 -2.20 6.57 -3.85
N GLU A 10 -1.67 6.41 -5.05
CA GLU A 10 -2.33 6.82 -6.29
C GLU A 10 -2.54 5.61 -7.18
N ARG A 11 -3.76 5.43 -7.71
CA ARG A 11 -4.04 4.39 -8.69
C ARG A 11 -3.30 4.69 -9.99
N VAL A 12 -2.66 3.67 -10.54
CA VAL A 12 -2.05 3.68 -11.87
C VAL A 12 -2.95 2.96 -12.87
N SER A 13 -3.40 1.74 -12.55
CA SER A 13 -4.25 0.93 -13.45
C SER A 13 -5.07 -0.14 -12.71
N GLY A 14 -5.94 -0.84 -13.44
CA GLY A 14 -6.75 -1.96 -12.93
C GLY A 14 -8.04 -1.55 -12.20
N ALA A 15 -8.63 -2.49 -11.48
CA ALA A 15 -9.94 -2.35 -10.84
C ALA A 15 -9.89 -1.71 -9.43
N LEU A 16 -8.79 -1.04 -9.07
CA LEU A 16 -8.73 -0.28 -7.82
C LEU A 16 -9.81 0.81 -7.82
N PRO A 17 -10.52 1.01 -6.69
CA PRO A 17 -11.46 2.12 -6.56
C PRO A 17 -10.72 3.46 -6.63
N PRO A 18 -11.43 4.60 -6.74
CA PRO A 18 -10.80 5.92 -6.66
C PRO A 18 -9.96 6.05 -5.38
N MET A 19 -8.63 6.08 -5.51
CA MET A 19 -7.68 6.09 -4.37
C MET A 19 -7.51 7.49 -3.76
N ALA A 20 -8.45 8.40 -3.97
CA ALA A 20 -8.37 9.76 -3.46
C ALA A 20 -8.34 9.76 -1.93
N GLY A 21 -7.29 10.37 -1.35
CA GLY A 21 -7.10 10.41 0.10
C GLY A 21 -6.60 9.11 0.74
N VAL A 22 -6.32 8.06 -0.05
CA VAL A 22 -5.75 6.82 0.50
C VAL A 22 -4.30 7.05 0.91
N ARG A 23 -3.99 6.68 2.16
CA ARG A 23 -2.64 6.76 2.72
C ARG A 23 -2.19 5.44 3.29
N LYS A 24 -0.89 5.17 3.25
CA LYS A 24 -0.26 4.09 4.01
C LYS A 24 0.63 4.70 5.09
N ARG A 25 0.53 4.20 6.31
CA ARG A 25 1.51 4.45 7.36
C ARG A 25 2.24 3.14 7.65
N ILE A 26 3.55 3.16 7.59
CA ILE A 26 4.42 1.99 7.78
C ILE A 26 5.41 2.31 8.89
N ASP A 27 5.56 1.37 9.83
CA ASP A 27 6.49 1.43 10.94
C ASP A 27 7.07 0.03 11.21
N GLY A 28 8.33 -0.17 10.81
CA GLY A 28 9.06 -1.41 10.91
C GLY A 28 8.35 -2.55 10.19
N SER A 29 7.90 -3.54 10.95
CA SER A 29 7.30 -4.77 10.42
C SER A 29 5.78 -4.69 10.23
N SER A 30 5.14 -3.52 10.36
CA SER A 30 3.69 -3.39 10.26
C SER A 30 3.24 -2.04 9.70
N GLY A 31 1.97 -1.95 9.34
CA GLY A 31 1.38 -0.70 8.90
C GLY A 31 -0.13 -0.74 8.75
N VAL A 32 -0.67 0.38 8.28
CA VAL A 32 -2.10 0.55 8.03
C VAL A 32 -2.33 1.33 6.75
N THR A 33 -3.24 0.84 5.92
CA THR A 33 -3.84 1.63 4.84
C THR A 33 -5.07 2.33 5.43
N VAL A 34 -5.12 3.66 5.29
CA VAL A 34 -6.23 4.52 5.71
C VAL A 34 -6.94 5.04 4.47
N ALA A 35 -8.24 4.76 4.36
CA ALA A 35 -9.10 5.19 3.26
C ALA A 35 -10.42 5.71 3.83
N GLY A 36 -10.52 7.04 4.01
CA GLY A 36 -11.65 7.62 4.74
C GLY A 36 -11.77 7.02 6.16
N PRO A 37 -12.95 6.49 6.57
CA PRO A 37 -13.11 5.83 7.86
C PRO A 37 -12.48 4.44 7.93
N LEU A 38 -12.15 3.83 6.79
CA LEU A 38 -11.64 2.46 6.73
C LEU A 38 -10.14 2.41 7.11
N ARG A 39 -9.81 1.46 7.99
CA ARG A 39 -8.44 1.13 8.39
C ARG A 39 -8.15 -0.34 8.09
N MET A 40 -7.14 -0.60 7.27
CA MET A 40 -6.75 -1.94 6.84
C MET A 40 -5.32 -2.21 7.30
N TRP A 41 -5.17 -2.97 8.38
CA TRP A 41 -3.88 -3.31 8.96
C TRP A 41 -3.15 -4.35 8.12
N PHE A 42 -1.82 -4.27 8.05
CA PHE A 42 -0.98 -5.23 7.35
C PHE A 42 0.35 -5.46 8.06
N ASP A 43 0.95 -6.61 7.79
CA ASP A 43 2.34 -6.92 8.11
C ASP A 43 3.24 -6.60 6.92
N VAL A 44 4.46 -6.14 7.20
CA VAL A 44 5.51 -5.94 6.20
C VAL A 44 6.40 -7.18 6.18
N ARG A 45 6.54 -7.82 5.02
CA ARG A 45 7.38 -9.01 4.81
C ARG A 45 8.26 -8.78 3.59
N GLY A 46 9.49 -8.30 3.83
CA GLY A 46 10.36 -7.88 2.72
C GLY A 46 9.71 -6.71 1.96
N ASN A 47 9.32 -6.96 0.71
CA ASN A 47 8.63 -5.99 -0.14
C ASN A 47 7.11 -6.24 -0.24
N GLU A 48 6.55 -7.11 0.59
CA GLU A 48 5.13 -7.44 0.61
C GLU A 48 4.41 -6.75 1.77
N LEU A 49 3.23 -6.20 1.50
CA LEU A 49 2.28 -5.76 2.53
C LEU A 49 1.14 -6.77 2.59
N ARG A 50 1.13 -7.61 3.64
CA ARG A 50 0.13 -8.68 3.81
C ARG A 50 -0.96 -8.23 4.75
N TYR A 51 -2.17 -8.07 4.23
CA TYR A 51 -3.27 -7.52 5.02
C TYR A 51 -3.83 -8.55 6.01
N ARG A 52 -4.20 -8.04 7.19
CA ARG A 52 -4.80 -8.79 8.28
C ARG A 52 -6.32 -8.85 8.12
N ALA A 53 -6.97 -9.67 8.94
CA ALA A 53 -8.44 -9.76 8.98
C ALA A 53 -9.10 -8.37 9.16
N PRO A 54 -10.23 -8.12 8.47
CA PRO A 54 -11.00 -9.03 7.60
C PRO A 54 -10.47 -9.11 6.15
N PHE A 55 -9.33 -8.48 5.82
CA PHE A 55 -8.79 -8.37 4.45
C PHE A 55 -7.72 -9.44 4.15
N VAL A 56 -7.81 -10.61 4.80
CA VAL A 56 -6.90 -11.73 4.54
C VAL A 56 -6.99 -12.13 3.07
N GLY A 57 -5.84 -12.37 2.44
CA GLY A 57 -5.72 -12.69 1.01
C GLY A 57 -5.37 -11.49 0.13
N LEU A 58 -5.49 -10.26 0.65
CA LEU A 58 -4.95 -9.07 0.00
C LEU A 58 -3.44 -8.96 0.27
N VAL A 59 -2.66 -8.84 -0.79
CA VAL A 59 -1.20 -8.62 -0.73
C VAL A 59 -0.82 -7.54 -1.73
N ASP A 60 -0.12 -6.51 -1.24
CA ASP A 60 0.54 -5.54 -2.11
C ASP A 60 2.02 -5.88 -2.25
N PHE A 61 2.51 -6.04 -3.48
CA PHE A 61 3.93 -6.20 -3.79
C PHE A 61 4.53 -4.86 -4.16
N LEU A 62 5.66 -4.51 -3.56
CA LEU A 62 6.35 -3.23 -3.78
C LEU A 62 7.66 -3.42 -4.54
N GLU A 63 7.91 -2.49 -5.45
CA GLU A 63 9.15 -2.36 -6.21
C GLU A 63 9.66 -0.92 -6.05
N ALA A 64 10.94 -0.75 -5.75
CA ALA A 64 11.53 0.57 -5.60
C ALA A 64 11.64 1.23 -6.98
N GLY A 65 11.13 2.45 -7.11
CA GLY A 65 11.34 3.33 -8.25
C GLY A 65 12.20 4.54 -7.89
N ASP A 66 12.35 5.47 -8.83
CA ASP A 66 13.07 6.73 -8.60
C ASP A 66 12.28 7.66 -7.67
N GLY A 67 12.55 7.57 -6.37
CA GLY A 67 11.93 8.43 -5.35
C GLY A 67 10.50 8.04 -4.95
N GLU A 68 9.94 6.99 -5.56
CA GLU A 68 8.61 6.44 -5.26
C GLU A 68 8.64 4.92 -5.17
N TRP A 69 7.57 4.32 -4.64
CA TRP A 69 7.39 2.87 -4.72
C TRP A 69 6.27 2.54 -5.70
N LEU A 70 6.51 1.58 -6.58
CA LEU A 70 5.51 1.01 -7.47
C LEU A 70 4.88 -0.21 -6.79
N GLY A 71 3.57 -0.30 -6.86
CA GLY A 71 2.78 -1.31 -6.15
C GLY A 71 1.91 -2.14 -7.10
N ARG A 72 1.87 -3.45 -6.86
CA ARG A 72 0.92 -4.38 -7.48
C ARG A 72 0.02 -4.95 -6.39
N ALA A 73 -1.28 -4.66 -6.48
CA ALA A 73 -2.30 -5.14 -5.55
C ALA A 73 -2.87 -6.48 -6.04
N THR A 74 -2.81 -7.49 -5.19
CA THR A 74 -3.29 -8.85 -5.49
C THR A 74 -4.31 -9.31 -4.45
N CYS A 75 -5.34 -10.02 -4.88
CA CYS A 75 -6.33 -10.65 -4.01
C CYS A 75 -6.36 -12.13 -4.32
N PHE A 76 -6.05 -12.97 -3.32
CA PHE A 76 -5.91 -14.43 -3.48
C PHE A 76 -4.97 -14.80 -4.64
N GLY A 77 -3.85 -14.08 -4.77
CA GLY A 77 -2.83 -14.31 -5.80
C GLY A 77 -3.15 -13.71 -7.18
N ARG A 78 -4.34 -13.14 -7.38
CA ARG A 78 -4.70 -12.48 -8.64
C ARG A 78 -4.46 -10.99 -8.57
N GLU A 79 -3.63 -10.46 -9.46
CA GLU A 79 -3.46 -9.00 -9.62
C GLU A 79 -4.78 -8.37 -10.06
N PHE A 80 -5.22 -7.33 -9.33
CA PHE A 80 -6.41 -6.56 -9.68
C PHE A 80 -6.13 -5.08 -9.86
N GLY A 81 -4.94 -4.59 -9.52
CA GLY A 81 -4.56 -3.23 -9.86
C GLY A 81 -3.12 -2.88 -9.55
N ARG A 82 -2.73 -1.72 -10.07
CA ARG A 82 -1.41 -1.12 -9.85
C ARG A 82 -1.56 0.25 -9.25
N PHE A 83 -0.63 0.60 -8.39
CA PHE A 83 -0.59 1.88 -7.72
C PHE A 83 0.85 2.38 -7.60
N ARG A 84 0.99 3.65 -7.24
CA ARG A 84 2.27 4.21 -6.80
C ARG A 84 2.13 4.84 -5.42
N MET A 85 3.21 4.82 -4.67
CA MET A 85 3.32 5.43 -3.36
C MET A 85 4.32 6.57 -3.39
N ARG A 86 3.88 7.75 -2.97
CA ARG A 86 4.74 8.93 -2.84
C ARG A 86 4.84 9.33 -1.39
N ARG A 87 6.04 9.68 -0.95
CA ARG A 87 6.27 10.02 0.45
C ARG A 87 5.55 11.33 0.77
N VAL A 88 4.82 11.34 1.88
CA VAL A 88 4.30 12.58 2.44
C VAL A 88 5.48 13.26 3.12
N LEU A 89 5.94 14.37 2.57
CA LEU A 89 6.91 15.23 3.24
C LEU A 89 6.23 15.83 4.47
N ALA A 90 6.89 15.77 5.63
CA ALA A 90 6.46 16.55 6.78
C ALA A 90 6.47 18.03 6.35
N THR A 91 5.33 18.69 6.51
CA THR A 91 5.23 20.15 6.39
C THR A 91 5.71 20.77 7.69
#